data_AF-A0A963G1V2-F1
#
_entry.id   AF-A0A963G1V2-F1
#
_cell.length_a   1.000
_cell.length_b   1.000
_cell.length_c   1.000
_cell.angle_alpha   90.00
_cell.angle_beta   90.00
_cell.angle_gamma   90.00
#
_symmetry.space_group_name_H-M   'P 1'
#
loop_
_entity.id
_entity.type
_entity.pdbx_description
1 polymer ?
#
loop_
_entity_poly.entity_id
_entity_poly.type
_entity_poly.pdbx_seq_one_letter_code
_entity_poly.pdbx_strand_id
1 'polypeptide(L)'
;MANGLIVGCAAANPGFALFHPAFWRLFDWHGRLGCLGRVNRAVMQVMNVRLIYVFVMFAVLQTVYTESITGSPLGIALQAGIVLFWAMRAVEQVVFFGLAHPAPIGIFAVFVANALLHAAVVLAAGGQHA
;
A
#
# COMPACT_ATOMS: atom_id res chain seq x y z
N MET A 1 11.16 -20.11 -2.79
CA MET A 1 9.81 -19.63 -3.22
C MET A 1 9.45 -18.26 -2.64
N ALA A 2 9.63 -18.02 -1.32
CA ALA A 2 9.36 -16.71 -0.70
C ALA A 2 10.14 -15.53 -1.34
N ASN A 3 11.40 -15.73 -1.71
CA ASN A 3 12.23 -14.70 -2.35
C ASN A 3 11.72 -14.26 -3.74
N GLY A 4 10.94 -15.08 -4.44
CA GLY A 4 10.31 -14.66 -5.70
C GLY A 4 9.04 -13.82 -5.46
N LEU A 5 8.26 -14.18 -4.44
CA LEU A 5 7.02 -13.48 -4.07
C LEU A 5 7.28 -12.08 -3.51
N ILE A 6 8.32 -11.94 -2.68
CA ILE A 6 8.70 -10.66 -2.09
C ILE A 6 9.19 -9.65 -3.15
N VAL A 7 9.78 -10.10 -4.27
CA VAL A 7 10.14 -9.24 -5.40
C VAL A 7 8.88 -8.69 -6.09
N GLY A 8 7.83 -9.51 -6.23
CA GLY A 8 6.52 -9.06 -6.72
C GLY A 8 5.89 -8.02 -5.79
N CYS A 9 5.90 -8.26 -4.48
CA CYS A 9 5.48 -7.29 -3.46
C CYS A 9 6.26 -5.98 -3.57
N ALA A 10 7.58 -6.07 -3.68
CA ALA A 10 8.46 -4.93 -3.74
C ALA A 10 8.22 -4.06 -4.98
N ALA A 11 7.89 -4.66 -6.14
CA ALA A 11 7.61 -3.94 -7.37
C ALA A 11 6.26 -3.19 -7.34
N ALA A 12 5.27 -3.68 -6.60
CA ALA A 12 3.94 -3.06 -6.52
C ALA A 12 3.95 -1.74 -5.74
N ASN A 13 4.79 -1.62 -4.71
CA ASN A 13 4.86 -0.45 -3.83
C ASN A 13 5.34 0.84 -4.55
N PRO A 14 6.40 0.84 -5.38
CA PRO A 14 6.81 1.99 -6.18
C PRO A 14 5.71 2.51 -7.09
N GLY A 15 4.87 1.63 -7.67
CA GLY A 15 3.73 2.04 -8.48
C GLY A 15 2.79 2.96 -7.72
N PHE A 16 2.48 2.62 -6.46
CA PHE A 16 1.66 3.47 -5.59
C PHE A 16 2.37 4.74 -5.13
N ALA A 17 3.67 4.67 -4.83
CA ALA A 17 4.47 5.87 -4.52
C ALA A 17 4.50 6.87 -5.68
N LEU A 18 4.47 6.41 -6.94
CA LEU A 18 4.39 7.25 -8.13
C LEU A 18 2.96 7.70 -8.47
N PHE A 19 1.96 6.91 -8.11
CA PHE A 19 0.54 7.23 -8.32
C PHE A 19 0.03 8.38 -7.44
N HIS A 20 0.45 8.44 -6.17
CA HIS A 20 -0.02 9.48 -5.23
C HIS A 20 0.39 10.92 -5.61
N PRO A 21 1.59 11.18 -6.17
CA PRO A 21 1.95 12.42 -6.86
C PRO A 21 0.99 12.83 -7.97
N ALA A 22 0.32 11.88 -8.62
CA ALA A 22 -0.62 12.21 -9.68
C ALA A 22 -1.91 12.86 -9.14
N PHE A 23 -2.24 12.72 -7.84
CA PHE A 23 -3.48 13.24 -7.27
C PHE A 23 -3.61 14.76 -7.38
N TRP A 24 -2.48 15.47 -7.29
CA TRP A 24 -2.45 16.92 -7.51
C TRP A 24 -3.01 17.32 -8.88
N ARG A 25 -2.76 16.50 -9.91
CA ARG A 25 -3.23 16.71 -11.28
C ARG A 25 -4.57 16.03 -11.55
N LEU A 26 -4.70 14.74 -11.23
CA LEU A 26 -5.89 13.92 -11.53
C LEU A 26 -7.16 14.45 -10.86
N PHE A 27 -7.04 14.99 -9.65
CA PHE A 27 -8.18 15.47 -8.87
C PHE A 27 -8.19 16.99 -8.72
N ASP A 28 -7.35 17.71 -9.46
CA ASP A 28 -7.22 19.17 -9.39
C ASP A 28 -7.15 19.66 -7.93
N TRP A 29 -6.25 19.08 -7.13
CA TRP A 29 -6.20 19.42 -5.70
C TRP A 29 -5.82 20.88 -5.44
N HIS A 30 -5.14 21.53 -6.39
CA HIS A 30 -4.85 22.97 -6.31
C HIS A 30 -6.13 23.81 -6.28
N GLY A 31 -7.08 23.54 -7.18
CA GLY A 31 -8.39 24.21 -7.19
C GLY A 31 -9.35 23.65 -6.15
N ARG A 32 -9.55 22.34 -6.15
CA ARG A 32 -10.62 21.67 -5.38
C ARG A 32 -10.38 21.61 -3.89
N LEU A 33 -9.12 21.52 -3.43
CA LEU A 33 -8.90 21.62 -1.99
C LEU A 33 -9.06 23.05 -1.49
N GLY A 34 -9.11 24.07 -2.35
CA GLY A 34 -9.22 25.48 -2.01
C GLY A 34 -10.42 25.83 -1.11
N CYS A 35 -11.53 25.11 -1.26
CA CYS A 35 -12.73 25.27 -0.44
C CYS A 35 -12.58 24.77 1.00
N LEU A 36 -11.55 23.98 1.30
CA LEU A 36 -11.28 23.51 2.66
C LEU A 36 -10.67 24.62 3.53
N GLY A 37 -10.88 24.55 4.84
CA GLY A 37 -10.10 25.34 5.80
C GLY A 37 -8.60 25.01 5.72
N ARG A 38 -7.74 25.95 6.15
CA ARG A 38 -6.28 25.82 6.09
C ARG A 38 -5.78 24.50 6.72
N VAL A 39 -6.32 24.14 7.88
CA VAL A 39 -5.91 22.94 8.63
C VAL A 39 -6.25 21.67 7.84
N ASN A 40 -7.51 21.50 7.41
CA ASN A 40 -7.93 20.29 6.69
C ASN A 40 -7.19 20.12 5.36
N ARG A 41 -6.94 21.23 4.64
CA ARG A 41 -6.11 21.20 3.43
C ARG A 41 -4.69 20.73 3.73
N ALA A 42 -4.07 21.22 4.80
CA ALA A 42 -2.73 20.78 5.21
C ALA A 42 -2.71 19.30 5.61
N VAL A 43 -3.72 18.83 6.36
CA VAL A 43 -3.86 17.41 6.76
C VAL A 43 -3.92 16.51 5.52
N MET A 44 -4.74 16.83 4.53
CA MET A 44 -4.83 16.06 3.28
C MET A 44 -3.48 15.96 2.55
N GLN A 45 -2.72 17.07 2.50
CA GLN A 45 -1.40 17.11 1.87
C GLN A 45 -0.39 16.25 2.65
N VAL A 46 -0.34 16.39 3.98
CA VAL A 46 0.54 15.60 4.83
C VAL A 46 0.21 14.12 4.70
N MET A 47 -1.07 13.72 4.72
CA MET A 47 -1.47 12.34 4.55
C MET A 47 -0.99 11.77 3.20
N ASN A 48 -1.15 12.51 2.11
CA ASN A 48 -0.69 12.05 0.80
C ASN A 48 0.83 11.87 0.73
N VAL A 49 1.60 12.82 1.27
CA VAL A 49 3.07 12.75 1.32
C VAL A 49 3.54 11.62 2.25
N ARG A 50 2.88 11.41 3.39
CA ARG A 50 3.20 10.31 4.30
C ARG A 50 2.92 8.95 3.66
N LEU A 51 1.85 8.82 2.89
CA LEU A 51 1.57 7.59 2.14
C LEU A 51 2.67 7.29 1.11
N ILE A 52 3.10 8.30 0.34
CA ILE A 52 4.25 8.15 -0.58
C ILE A 52 5.48 7.61 0.16
N TYR A 53 5.83 8.24 1.28
CA TYR A 53 6.95 7.82 2.11
C TYR A 53 6.81 6.36 2.59
N VAL A 54 5.62 5.97 3.07
CA VAL A 54 5.35 4.60 3.54
C VAL A 54 5.51 3.58 2.40
N PHE A 55 5.00 3.86 1.21
CA PHE A 55 5.17 2.96 0.05
C PHE A 55 6.64 2.83 -0.35
N VAL A 56 7.41 3.92 -0.37
CA VAL A 56 8.85 3.87 -0.62
C VAL A 56 9.56 3.04 0.46
N MET A 57 9.20 3.22 1.73
CA MET A 57 9.75 2.46 2.85
C MET A 57 9.45 0.96 2.71
N PHE A 58 8.22 0.57 2.37
CA PHE A 58 7.88 -0.84 2.11
C PHE A 58 8.71 -1.42 0.96
N ALA A 59 8.85 -0.68 -0.14
CA ALA A 59 9.68 -1.10 -1.26
C ALA A 59 11.13 -1.34 -0.81
N VAL A 60 11.75 -0.37 -0.14
CA VAL A 60 13.14 -0.46 0.34
C VAL A 60 13.33 -1.63 1.31
N LEU A 61 12.42 -1.80 2.28
CA LEU A 61 12.50 -2.90 3.24
C LEU A 61 12.44 -4.26 2.52
N GLN A 62 11.57 -4.39 1.53
CA GLN A 62 11.37 -5.65 0.81
C GLN A 62 12.47 -5.95 -0.21
N THR A 63 13.13 -4.94 -0.78
CA THR A 63 14.25 -5.13 -1.72
C THR A 63 15.62 -5.24 -1.05
N VAL A 64 15.87 -4.44 0.00
CA VAL A 64 17.21 -4.34 0.63
C VAL A 64 17.33 -5.32 1.78
N TYR A 65 16.26 -5.51 2.55
CA TYR A 65 16.25 -6.36 3.76
C TYR A 65 15.43 -7.63 3.54
N THR A 66 15.42 -8.15 2.32
CA THR A 66 14.59 -9.31 1.92
C THR A 66 14.73 -10.49 2.89
N GLU A 67 15.97 -10.91 3.16
CA GLU A 67 16.24 -12.06 4.04
C GLU A 67 15.73 -11.82 5.46
N SER A 68 15.92 -10.62 6.01
CA SER A 68 15.42 -10.27 7.34
C SER A 68 13.89 -10.20 7.39
N ILE A 69 13.26 -9.71 6.33
CA ILE A 69 11.79 -9.61 6.23
C ILE A 69 11.15 -11.00 6.14
N THR A 70 11.76 -11.95 5.42
CA THR A 70 11.20 -13.29 5.24
C THR A 70 11.72 -14.32 6.23
N GLY A 71 12.85 -14.08 6.90
CA GLY A 71 13.53 -15.07 7.75
C GLY A 71 13.50 -14.77 9.25
N SER A 72 12.79 -13.73 9.68
CA SER A 72 12.72 -13.36 11.11
C SER A 72 11.28 -13.14 11.58
N PRO A 73 10.96 -13.47 12.85
CA PRO A 73 9.61 -13.22 13.40
C PRO A 73 9.17 -11.76 13.29
N LEU A 74 10.10 -10.80 13.48
CA LEU A 74 9.82 -9.38 13.30
C LEU A 74 9.49 -9.05 11.84
N GLY A 75 10.25 -9.60 10.89
CA GLY A 75 10.00 -9.45 9.46
C GLY A 75 8.62 -9.97 9.05
N ILE A 76 8.23 -11.14 9.57
CA ILE A 76 6.90 -11.71 9.34
C ILE A 76 5.80 -10.85 9.96
N ALA A 77 5.99 -10.33 11.17
CA ALA A 77 5.04 -9.41 11.80
C ALA A 77 4.88 -8.10 10.99
N LEU A 78 5.98 -7.54 10.48
CA LEU A 78 5.95 -6.38 9.59
C LEU A 78 5.18 -6.68 8.30
N GLN A 79 5.45 -7.83 7.67
CA GLN A 79 4.75 -8.25 6.46
C GLN A 79 3.25 -8.47 6.71
N ALA A 80 2.87 -9.06 7.84
CA ALA A 80 1.47 -9.20 8.25
C ALA A 80 0.80 -7.83 8.48
N GLY A 81 1.54 -6.85 9.03
CA GLY A 81 1.09 -5.46 9.09
C GLY A 81 0.82 -4.86 7.71
N ILE A 82 1.65 -5.17 6.72
CA ILE A 82 1.44 -4.73 5.32
C ILE A 82 0.22 -5.43 4.70
N VAL A 83 -0.03 -6.72 5.00
CA VAL A 83 -1.28 -7.40 4.61
C VAL A 83 -2.49 -6.64 5.15
N LEU A 84 -2.47 -6.33 6.45
CA LEU A 84 -3.57 -5.61 7.09
C LEU A 84 -3.76 -4.22 6.48
N PHE A 85 -2.69 -3.49 6.19
CA PHE A 85 -2.75 -2.21 5.51
C PHE A 85 -3.51 -2.32 4.16
N TRP A 86 -3.15 -3.29 3.31
CA TRP A 86 -3.81 -3.46 2.02
C TRP A 86 -5.25 -3.96 2.14
N ALA A 87 -5.53 -4.85 3.09
CA ALA A 87 -6.89 -5.32 3.36
C ALA A 87 -7.80 -4.18 3.83
N MET A 88 -7.33 -3.34 4.76
CA MET A 88 -8.06 -2.15 5.21
C MET A 88 -8.26 -1.17 4.06
N ARG A 89 -7.24 -0.92 3.23
CA ARG A 89 -7.38 -0.10 2.01
C ARG A 89 -8.46 -0.63 1.06
N ALA A 90 -8.58 -1.95 0.90
CA ALA A 90 -9.65 -2.55 0.11
C ALA A 90 -11.04 -2.29 0.72
N VAL A 91 -11.18 -2.44 2.04
CA VAL A 91 -12.45 -2.13 2.74
C VAL A 91 -12.81 -0.65 2.60
N GLU A 92 -11.86 0.25 2.86
CA GLU A 92 -12.04 1.70 2.71
C GLU A 92 -12.39 2.10 1.27
N GLN A 93 -11.89 1.38 0.26
CA GLN A 93 -12.27 1.60 -1.13
C GLN A 93 -13.77 1.34 -1.33
N VAL A 94 -14.32 0.28 -0.74
CA VAL A 94 -15.76 -0.01 -0.80
C VAL A 94 -16.55 1.05 -0.02
N VAL A 95 -16.12 1.37 1.19
CA VAL A 95 -16.85 2.28 2.10
C VAL A 95 -16.90 3.71 1.56
N PHE A 96 -15.78 4.25 1.08
CA PHE A 96 -15.69 5.68 0.71
C PHE A 96 -15.91 5.96 -0.78
N PHE A 97 -15.62 5.00 -1.67
CA PHE A 97 -15.72 5.21 -3.13
C PHE A 97 -16.82 4.37 -3.79
N GLY A 98 -17.32 3.34 -3.10
CA GLY A 98 -18.23 2.36 -3.67
C GLY A 98 -17.60 1.57 -4.83
N LEU A 99 -18.37 0.63 -5.37
CA LEU A 99 -17.95 -0.23 -6.49
C LEU A 99 -18.92 -0.16 -7.68
N ALA A 100 -19.57 0.99 -7.88
CA ALA A 100 -20.55 1.17 -8.95
C ALA A 100 -19.90 1.46 -10.32
N HIS A 101 -18.64 1.89 -10.36
CA HIS A 101 -17.94 2.29 -11.58
C HIS A 101 -16.64 1.50 -11.78
N PRO A 102 -16.18 1.34 -13.04
CA PRO A 102 -14.99 0.53 -13.36
C PRO A 102 -13.70 1.01 -12.67
N ALA A 103 -13.50 2.32 -12.52
CA ALA A 103 -12.25 2.84 -11.95
C ALA A 103 -12.06 2.46 -10.46
N PRO A 104 -13.03 2.69 -9.55
CA PRO A 104 -12.99 2.16 -8.19
C PRO A 104 -12.85 0.63 -8.11
N ILE A 105 -13.50 -0.13 -9.01
CA ILE A 105 -13.38 -1.59 -9.08
C ILE A 105 -11.94 -2.00 -9.40
N GLY A 106 -11.31 -1.37 -10.40
CA GLY A 106 -9.92 -1.65 -10.75
C GLY A 106 -8.97 -1.39 -9.59
N ILE A 107 -9.12 -0.25 -8.92
CA ILE A 107 -8.29 0.11 -7.75
C ILE A 107 -8.51 -0.88 -6.59
N PHE A 108 -9.77 -1.27 -6.32
CA PHE A 108 -10.10 -2.29 -5.32
C PHE A 108 -9.42 -3.63 -5.62
N ALA A 109 -9.48 -4.09 -6.88
CA ALA A 109 -8.83 -5.33 -7.31
C ALA A 109 -7.32 -5.28 -7.07
N VAL A 110 -6.66 -4.14 -7.32
CA VAL A 110 -5.23 -3.97 -7.03
C VAL A 110 -4.95 -4.07 -5.53
N PHE A 111 -5.79 -3.48 -4.66
CA PHE A 111 -5.62 -3.60 -3.21
C PHE A 111 -5.76 -5.05 -2.72
N VAL A 112 -6.78 -5.76 -3.22
CA VAL A 112 -6.97 -7.18 -2.90
C VAL A 112 -5.78 -8.02 -3.39
N ALA A 113 -5.32 -7.79 -4.63
CA ALA A 113 -4.18 -8.51 -5.18
C ALA A 113 -2.91 -8.28 -4.34
N ASN A 114 -2.66 -7.05 -3.89
CA ASN A 114 -1.53 -6.76 -3.00
C ASN A 114 -1.68 -7.48 -1.65
N ALA A 115 -2.85 -7.39 -1.00
CA ALA A 115 -3.09 -8.07 0.28
C ALA A 115 -2.82 -9.58 0.18
N LEU A 116 -3.34 -10.22 -0.87
CA LEU A 116 -3.13 -11.65 -1.13
C LEU A 116 -1.65 -11.99 -1.39
N LEU A 117 -0.96 -11.18 -2.18
CA LEU A 117 0.45 -11.40 -2.47
C LEU A 117 1.32 -11.29 -1.22
N HIS A 118 1.09 -10.28 -0.37
CA HIS A 118 1.77 -10.15 0.92
C HIS A 118 1.40 -11.30 1.88
N ALA A 119 0.15 -11.75 1.89
CA ALA A 119 -0.29 -12.87 2.72
C ALA A 119 0.37 -14.19 2.30
N ALA A 120 0.55 -14.42 1.00
CA ALA A 120 1.28 -15.57 0.49
C ALA A 120 2.74 -15.59 0.99
N VAL A 121 3.40 -14.43 1.08
CA VAL A 121 4.74 -14.32 1.69
C VAL A 121 4.70 -14.72 3.17
N VAL A 122 3.76 -14.18 3.95
CA VAL A 122 3.61 -14.49 5.38
C VAL A 122 3.40 -15.99 5.60
N LEU A 123 2.54 -16.63 4.81
CA LEU A 123 2.24 -18.06 4.94
C LEU A 123 3.44 -18.93 4.53
N ALA A 124 4.12 -18.58 3.43
CA ALA A 124 5.27 -19.34 2.94
C ALA A 124 6.50 -19.24 3.85
N ALA A 125 6.63 -18.13 4.58
CA ALA A 125 7.76 -17.87 5.46
C ALA A 125 7.47 -18.19 6.93
N GLY A 126 6.23 -17.97 7.41
CA GLY A 126 5.80 -18.32 8.76
C GLY A 126 5.79 -19.83 9.03
N GLY A 127 5.55 -20.65 8.00
CA GLY A 127 5.67 -22.11 8.10
C GLY A 127 7.09 -22.62 8.35
N GLN A 128 8.11 -21.76 8.27
CA GLN A 128 9.51 -22.10 8.57
C GLN A 128 9.88 -21.84 10.05
N HIS A 129 8.99 -21.19 10.81
CA HIS A 129 9.21 -20.77 12.19
C HIS A 129 8.21 -21.39 13.19
N ALA A 130 7.27 -22.22 12.71
CA ALA A 130 6.32 -22.99 13.51
C ALA A 130 6.85 -24.40 13.74
#